data_AF-A0A4Z1FR68-F1
#
_entry.id   AF-A0A4Z1FR68-F1
#
_cell.length_a   1.000
_cell.length_b   1.000
_cell.length_c   1.000
_cell.angle_alpha   90.00
_cell.angle_beta   90.00
_cell.angle_gamma   90.00
#
_symmetry.space_group_name_H-M   'P 1'
#
loop_
_entity.id
_entity.type
_entity.pdbx_description
1 polymer ?
#
loop_
_entity_poly.entity_id
_entity_poly.type
_entity_poly.pdbx_seq_one_letter_code
_entity_poly.pdbx_strand_id
1 'polypeptide(L)' 'MEQLPKTFCDAIRLCIELNIDSLCIIQDDEEDWMRESVTMANIYGSCLLNIAASSAIDGSQGFC' A
#
# COMPACT_ATOMS: atom_id res chain seq x y z
N MET A 1 10.89 -6.60 -12.12
CA MET A 1 10.93 -6.73 -10.65
C MET A 1 12.27 -6.31 -10.04
N GLU A 2 13.40 -6.39 -10.75
CA GLU A 2 14.74 -6.10 -10.20
C GLU A 2 15.02 -4.63 -9.80
N GLN A 3 14.06 -3.71 -9.97
CA GLN A 3 14.19 -2.29 -9.60
C GLN A 3 13.27 -1.83 -8.46
N LEU A 4 12.33 -2.68 -8.00
CA LEU A 4 11.41 -2.33 -6.92
C LEU A 4 11.94 -2.86 -5.58
N PRO A 5 11.89 -2.07 -4.50
CA PRO A 5 12.25 -2.55 -3.17
C PRO A 5 11.41 -3.77 -2.78
N LYS A 6 12.00 -4.65 -1.95
CA LYS A 6 11.42 -5.95 -1.60
C LYS A 6 10.00 -5.85 -1.03
N THR A 7 9.73 -4.83 -0.21
CA THR A 7 8.41 -4.57 0.39
C THR A 7 7.34 -4.32 -0.67
N PHE A 8 7.66 -3.59 -1.74
CA PHE A 8 6.72 -3.39 -2.85
C PHE A 8 6.51 -4.67 -3.65
N CYS A 9 7.55 -5.47 -3.85
CA CYS A 9 7.42 -6.77 -4.50
C CYS A 9 6.49 -7.70 -3.70
N ASP A 10 6.66 -7.76 -2.39
CA ASP A 10 5.82 -8.58 -1.50
C ASP A 10 4.39 -8.04 -1.42
N ALA A 11 4.21 -6.71 -1.36
CA ALA A 11 2.90 -6.07 -1.44
C ALA A 11 2.16 -6.42 -2.73
N ILE A 12 2.81 -6.34 -3.89
CA ILE A 12 2.21 -6.69 -5.19
C ILE A 12 1.77 -8.16 -5.21
N ARG A 13 2.62 -9.07 -4.73
CA ARG A 13 2.28 -10.51 -4.65
C ARG A 13 1.05 -10.74 -3.79
N LEU A 14 1.01 -10.12 -2.61
CA LEU A 14 -0.12 -10.24 -1.70
C LEU A 14 -1.41 -9.63 -2.30
N CYS A 15 -1.33 -8.48 -2.96
CA CYS A 15 -2.47 -7.88 -3.66
C CYS A 15 -3.03 -8.81 -4.74
N ILE A 16 -2.15 -9.48 -5.52
CA ILE A 16 -2.56 -10.47 -6.53
C ILE A 16 -3.27 -11.65 -5.86
N GLU A 17 -2.71 -12.21 -4.79
CA GLU A 17 -3.31 -13.35 -4.06
C GLU A 17 -4.68 -13.00 -3.45
N LEU A 18 -4.84 -11.76 -3.00
CA LEU A 18 -6.08 -11.26 -2.40
C LEU A 18 -7.07 -10.69 -3.44
N ASN A 19 -6.75 -10.69 -4.73
CA ASN A 19 -7.52 -10.06 -5.81
C ASN A 19 -7.84 -8.58 -5.54
N ILE A 20 -6.88 -7.82 -5.00
CA ILE A 20 -6.98 -6.37 -4.88
C ILE A 20 -6.82 -5.76 -6.28
N ASP A 21 -7.86 -5.09 -6.77
CA ASP A 21 -7.98 -4.57 -8.13
C ASP A 21 -7.67 -3.07 -8.25
N SER A 22 -7.50 -2.38 -7.12
CA SER A 22 -7.41 -0.93 -7.04
C SER A 22 -6.22 -0.49 -6.20
N LEU A 23 -5.42 0.41 -6.75
CA LEU A 23 -4.41 1.17 -6.01
C LEU A 23 -5.00 2.56 -5.75
N CYS A 24 -5.04 2.98 -4.48
CA CYS A 24 -5.53 4.29 -4.09
C CYS A 24 -4.37 5.12 -3.55
N ILE A 25 -4.29 6.38 -4.01
CA ILE A 25 -3.27 7.39 -3.71
C ILE A 25 -1.97 7.18 -4.50
N ILE A 26 -1.74 8.10 -5.43
CA ILE A 26 -0.49 8.23 -6.16
C ILE A 26 0.50 8.97 -5.27
N GLN A 27 1.67 8.36 -5.04
CA GLN A 27 2.75 9.01 -4.28
C GLN A 27 3.30 10.20 -5.07
N ASP A 28 3.68 11.27 -4.36
CA ASP A 28 4.18 12.53 -4.91
C ASP A 28 3.18 13.33 -5.78
N ASP A 29 1.88 13.01 -5.72
CA ASP A 29 0.80 13.80 -6.34
C ASP A 29 -0.04 14.49 -5.25
N GLU A 30 0.13 15.81 -5.09
CA GLU A 30 -0.55 16.59 -4.05
C GLU A 30 -2.06 16.72 -4.30
N GLU A 31 -2.48 16.81 -5.56
CA GLU A 31 -3.90 16.92 -5.91
C GLU A 31 -4.63 15.60 -5.66
N ASP A 32 -4.02 14.48 -6.06
CA ASP A 32 -4.57 13.15 -5.79
C ASP A 32 -4.60 12.87 -4.28
N TRP A 33 -3.52 13.22 -3.56
CA TRP A 33 -3.49 13.09 -2.10
C TRP A 33 -4.60 13.90 -1.43
N MET A 34 -4.82 15.15 -1.82
CA MET A 34 -5.89 16.00 -1.29
C MET A 34 -7.28 15.40 -1.52
N ARG A 35 -7.48 14.73 -2.67
CA ARG A 35 -8.76 14.11 -3.04
C ARG A 35 -9.02 12.82 -2.27
N GLU A 36 -8.02 11.95 -2.21
CA GLU A 36 -8.18 10.57 -1.73
C GLU A 36 -7.98 10.48 -0.20
N SER A 37 -7.07 11.27 0.39
CA SER A 37 -6.74 11.23 1.83
C SER A 37 -7.94 11.54 2.73
N VAL A 38 -8.88 12.36 2.27
CA VAL A 38 -10.12 12.71 3.02
C VAL A 38 -10.95 11.46 3.32
N THR A 39 -10.86 10.44 2.46
CA THR A 39 -11.61 9.18 2.62
C THR A 39 -10.83 8.09 3.35
N MET A 40 -9.50 8.23 3.52
CA MET A 40 -8.64 7.22 4.15
C MET A 40 -9.13 6.77 5.52
N ALA A 41 -9.59 7.70 6.37
CA ALA A 41 -10.06 7.36 7.71
C ALA A 41 -11.24 6.38 7.67
N ASN A 42 -12.16 6.55 6.71
CA ASN A 42 -13.29 5.67 6.51
C ASN A 42 -12.87 4.34 5.86
N ILE A 43 -11.97 4.39 4.87
CA ILE A 43 -11.44 3.19 4.18
C ILE A 43 -10.72 2.30 5.18
N TYR A 44 -9.73 2.82 5.92
CA TYR A 44 -8.99 2.04 6.91
C TYR A 44 -9.85 1.64 8.12
N GLY A 45 -10.77 2.51 8.55
CA GLY A 45 -11.64 2.22 9.70
C GLY A 45 -12.72 1.18 9.44
N SER A 46 -13.10 0.99 8.17
CA SER A 46 -14.18 0.06 7.76
C SER A 46 -13.66 -1.13 6.94
N CYS A 47 -12.34 -1.30 6.82
CA CYS A 47 -11.76 -2.42 6.08
C CYS A 47 -11.85 -3.74 6.87
N LEU A 48 -11.94 -4.85 6.15
CA LEU A 48 -11.84 -6.19 6.73
C LEU A 48 -10.39 -6.51 7.14
N LEU A 49 -9.42 -6.02 6.38
CA LEU A 49 -8.00 -6.30 6.54
C LEU A 49 -7.19 -5.07 6.14
N ASN A 50 -6.27 -4.64 7.01
CA ASN A 50 -5.25 -3.65 6.72
C ASN A 50 -3.87 -4.31 6.78
N ILE A 51 -3.06 -4.13 5.74
CA ILE A 51 -1.70 -4.65 5.66
C ILE A 51 -0.74 -3.47 5.67
N ALA A 52 0.16 -3.43 6.65
CA ALA A 52 1.18 -2.40 6.78
C ALA A 52 2.52 -3.01 7.14
N ALA A 53 3.59 -2.57 6.47
CA ALA A 53 4.97 -2.97 6.77
C ALA A 53 5.57 -2.13 7.91
N SER A 54 4.84 -1.97 9.02
CA SER A 54 5.20 -1.05 10.12
C SER A 54 6.44 -1.47 10.93
N SER A 55 6.86 -2.74 10.81
CA SER A 55 8.06 -3.28 11.46
C SER A 55 9.34 -3.10 10.64
N ALA A 56 9.23 -2.74 9.36
CA ALA A 56 10.38 -2.57 8.48
C ALA A 56 11.01 -1.18 8.66
N ILE A 57 12.34 -1.12 8.65
CA ILE A 57 13.06 0.17 8.68
C ILE A 57 12.85 0.93 7.35
N ASP A 58 12.83 0.19 6.26
CA ASP A 58 12.66 0.72 4.90
C ASP A 58 12.11 -0.35 3.94
N GLY A 59 11.89 0.05 2.69
CA GLY A 59 11.35 -0.81 1.65
C GLY A 59 12.20 -2.03 1.27
N SER A 60 13.45 -2.14 1.72
CA SER A 60 14.37 -3.25 1.36
C SER A 60 14.10 -4.55 2.12
N GLN A 61 13.40 -4.49 3.25
CA GLN A 61 13.28 -5.65 4.16
C GLN A 61 12.23 -6.69 3.72
N GLY A 62 11.15 -6.24 3.08
CA GLY A 62 10.03 -7.09 2.70
C GLY A 62 9.00 -7.25 3.82
N PHE A 63 7.97 -8.05 3.57
CA PHE A 63 7.06 -8.49 4.64
C PHE A 63 7.79 -9.57 5.46
N CYS A 64 8.01 -9.30 6.74
CA CYS A 64 8.69 -10.23 7.65
C CYS A 64 7.74 -11.30 8.18
#